data_AF-A0A9D1LPS5-F1
#
_entry.id   AF-A0A9D1LPS5-F1
#
_cell.length_a   1.000
_cell.length_b   1.000
_cell.length_c   1.000
_cell.angle_alpha   90.00
_cell.angle_beta   90.00
_cell.angle_gamma   90.00
#
_symmetry.space_group_name_H-M   'P 1'
#
loop_
_entity.id
_entity.type
_entity.pdbx_description
1 polymer ?
#
loop_
_entity_poly.entity_id
_entity_poly.type
_entity_poly.pdbx_seq_one_letter_code
_entity_poly.pdbx_strand_id
1 'polypeptide(L)'
;MSLEGLKRYAVLGPGGDDRTLQLCLDSAISWFENAGVDAHHTADPLYELGVYMLALHWYDNRGAIGTASTDNRELPYGVMTIMHQLRY
;
A
#
# COMPACT_ATOMS: atom_id res chain seq x y z
N MET A 1 6.70 8.17 -6.70
CA MET A 1 6.95 7.00 -5.84
C MET A 1 7.98 6.04 -6.39
N SER A 2 8.88 5.57 -5.53
CA SER A 2 9.93 4.60 -5.87
C SER A 2 10.03 3.50 -4.81
N LEU A 3 10.56 2.34 -5.21
CA LEU A 3 10.82 1.21 -4.32
C LEU A 3 11.76 1.58 -3.15
N GLU A 4 12.73 2.46 -3.41
CA GLU A 4 13.63 2.99 -2.38
C GLU A 4 12.88 3.85 -1.35
N GLY A 5 11.90 4.65 -1.77
CA GLY A 5 11.04 5.42 -0.87
C GLY A 5 10.24 4.52 0.07
N LEU A 6 9.63 3.47 -0.49
CA LEU A 6 8.91 2.44 0.27
C LEU A 6 9.84 1.72 1.28
N LYS A 7 11.05 1.33 0.86
CA LYS A 7 12.03 0.68 1.75
C LYS A 7 12.47 1.59 2.89
N ARG A 8 12.68 2.89 2.61
CA ARG A 8 12.99 3.89 3.65
C ARG A 8 11.84 4.05 4.63
N TYR A 9 10.61 4.13 4.13
CA TYR A 9 9.41 4.22 4.95
C TYR A 9 9.25 2.98 5.86
N ALA A 10 9.52 1.80 5.31
CA ALA A 10 9.42 0.51 6.00
C ALA A 10 10.60 0.19 6.92
N VAL A 11 11.67 0.98 6.89
CA VAL A 11 12.96 0.69 7.54
C VAL A 11 13.46 -0.73 7.18
N LEU A 12 13.22 -1.16 5.94
CA LEU A 12 13.63 -2.48 5.48
C LEU A 12 15.14 -2.49 5.23
N GLY A 13 15.83 -3.44 5.85
CA GLY A 13 17.26 -3.65 5.64
C GLY A 13 17.59 -4.05 4.19
N PRO A 14 18.89 -4.08 3.81
CA PRO A 14 19.37 -4.29 2.44
C PRO A 14 19.14 -5.72 1.86
N GLY A 15 18.19 -6.49 2.40
CA GLY A 15 17.87 -7.86 1.96
C GLY A 15 16.37 -8.16 1.84
N GLY A 16 15.50 -7.13 1.81
CA GLY A 16 14.07 -7.33 1.55
C GLY A 16 13.81 -7.84 0.13
N ASP A 17 12.75 -8.63 -0.07
CA ASP A 17 12.41 -9.17 -1.39
C ASP A 17 11.88 -8.06 -2.32
N ASP A 18 12.80 -7.40 -3.03
CA ASP A 18 12.54 -6.27 -3.93
C ASP A 18 11.40 -6.56 -4.91
N ARG A 19 11.35 -7.78 -5.46
CA ARG A 19 10.30 -8.19 -6.40
C ARG A 19 8.93 -8.16 -5.76
N THR A 20 8.80 -8.71 -4.57
CA THR A 20 7.51 -8.74 -3.91
C THR A 20 7.11 -7.37 -3.39
N LEU A 21 8.05 -6.57 -2.88
CA LEU A 21 7.76 -5.18 -2.53
C LEU A 21 7.26 -4.40 -3.74
N GLN A 22 7.90 -4.57 -4.90
CA GLN A 22 7.50 -3.90 -6.13
C GLN A 22 6.12 -4.36 -6.61
N LEU A 23 5.81 -5.66 -6.48
CA LEU A 23 4.47 -6.19 -6.77
C LEU A 23 3.40 -5.58 -5.84
N CYS A 24 3.67 -5.49 -4.54
CA CYS A 24 2.75 -4.88 -3.58
C CYS A 24 2.56 -3.38 -3.86
N LEU A 25 3.62 -2.67 -4.26
CA LEU A 25 3.56 -1.26 -4.64
C LEU A 25 2.70 -1.04 -5.88
N ASP A 26 2.95 -1.80 -6.95
CA ASP A 26 2.19 -1.73 -8.21
C ASP A 26 0.70 -2.03 -7.97
N SER A 27 0.43 -3.09 -7.19
CA SER A 27 -0.93 -3.44 -6.80
C SER A 27 -1.61 -2.33 -6.02
N ALA A 28 -0.87 -1.62 -5.16
CA ALA A 28 -1.44 -0.58 -4.30
C ALA A 28 -1.82 0.66 -5.13
N ILE A 29 -0.97 1.03 -6.09
CA ILE A 29 -1.26 2.08 -7.07
C ILE A 29 -2.54 1.75 -7.83
N SER A 30 -2.61 0.55 -8.43
CA SER A 30 -3.80 0.11 -9.15
C SER A 30 -5.05 0.07 -8.28
N TRP A 31 -4.92 -0.24 -6.99
CA TRP A 31 -6.06 -0.21 -6.08
C TRP A 31 -6.60 1.21 -5.88
N PHE A 32 -5.73 2.20 -5.67
CA PHE A 32 -6.15 3.59 -5.56
C PHE A 32 -6.73 4.14 -6.88
N GLU A 33 -6.20 3.73 -8.03
CA GLU A 33 -6.79 4.08 -9.34
C GLU A 33 -8.20 3.48 -9.50
N ASN A 34 -8.37 2.18 -9.18
CA ASN A 34 -9.67 1.52 -9.21
C ASN A 34 -10.66 2.08 -8.18
N ALA A 35 -10.14 2.60 -7.07
CA ALA A 35 -10.90 3.31 -6.05
C ALA A 35 -11.50 4.63 -6.53
N GLY A 36 -11.06 5.16 -7.69
CA GLY A 36 -11.51 6.41 -8.27
C GLY A 36 -10.72 7.63 -7.79
N VAL A 37 -9.49 7.44 -7.30
CA VAL A 37 -8.57 8.56 -7.06
C VAL A 37 -8.06 9.06 -8.40
N ASP A 38 -8.26 10.35 -8.67
CA ASP A 38 -7.87 10.97 -9.94
C ASP A 38 -6.34 10.92 -10.13
N ALA A 39 -5.89 10.65 -11.35
CA ALA A 39 -4.47 10.59 -11.68
C ALA A 39 -3.73 11.90 -11.39
N HIS A 40 -4.44 13.04 -11.26
CA HIS A 40 -3.85 14.31 -10.84
C HIS A 40 -3.35 14.31 -9.38
N HIS A 41 -3.89 13.44 -8.51
CA HIS A 41 -3.44 13.30 -7.12
C HIS A 41 -2.23 12.37 -6.98
N THR A 42 -1.73 11.77 -8.06
CA THR A 42 -0.54 10.89 -8.01
C THR A 42 0.73 11.62 -7.56
N ALA A 43 0.76 12.96 -7.67
CA ALA A 43 1.83 13.82 -7.17
C ALA A 43 1.61 14.28 -5.72
N ASP A 44 0.47 13.95 -5.10
CA ASP A 44 0.14 14.35 -3.75
C ASP A 44 0.91 13.50 -2.72
N PRO A 45 1.57 14.10 -1.73
CA PRO A 45 2.30 13.35 -0.70
C PRO A 45 1.39 12.44 0.15
N LEU A 46 0.09 12.76 0.28
CA LEU A 46 -0.89 11.93 0.96
C LEU A 46 -1.21 10.66 0.15
N TYR A 47 -1.28 10.77 -1.18
CA TYR A 47 -1.40 9.61 -2.06
C TYR A 47 -0.18 8.69 -1.93
N GLU A 48 1.03 9.26 -1.96
CA GLU A 48 2.25 8.48 -1.80
C GLU A 48 2.30 7.75 -0.44
N LEU A 49 1.87 8.42 0.65
CA LEU A 49 1.75 7.80 1.97
C LEU A 49 0.72 6.66 1.98
N GLY A 50 -0.46 6.88 1.42
CA GLY A 50 -1.52 5.87 1.36
C GLY A 50 -1.09 4.62 0.59
N VAL A 51 -0.42 4.80 -0.55
CA VAL A 51 0.14 3.72 -1.36
C VAL A 51 1.22 2.95 -0.58
N TYR A 52 2.13 3.64 0.12
CA TYR A 52 3.16 2.97 0.92
C TYR A 52 2.57 2.18 2.10
N MET A 53 1.56 2.72 2.78
CA MET A 53 0.86 2.01 3.85
C MET A 53 0.17 0.75 3.34
N LEU A 54 -0.50 0.83 2.18
CA LEU A 54 -1.19 -0.32 1.58
C LEU A 54 -0.20 -1.38 1.09
N ALA A 55 0.85 -0.96 0.38
CA ALA A 55 1.90 -1.85 -0.11
C ALA A 55 2.59 -2.59 1.03
N LEU A 56 2.90 -1.91 2.15
CA LEU A 56 3.48 -2.57 3.32
C LEU A 56 2.51 -3.49 4.02
N HIS A 57 1.24 -3.09 4.15
CA HIS A 57 0.24 -3.96 4.72
C HIS A 57 0.13 -5.27 3.96
N TRP A 58 0.10 -5.23 2.62
CA TRP A 58 0.10 -6.47 1.83
C TRP A 58 1.42 -7.23 1.89
N TYR A 59 2.55 -6.53 1.95
CA TYR A 59 3.86 -7.15 2.12
C TYR A 59 4.03 -7.87 3.47
N ASP A 60 3.47 -7.32 4.55
CA ASP A 60 3.50 -7.95 5.87
C ASP A 60 2.54 -9.15 5.94
N ASN A 61 1.37 -9.03 5.30
CA ASN A 61 0.30 -10.04 5.33
C ASN A 61 0.41 -11.15 4.26
N ARG A 62 1.54 -11.28 3.56
CA ARG A 62 1.74 -12.29 2.50
C ARG A 62 1.55 -13.75 2.94
N GLY A 63 1.69 -14.01 4.24
CA GLY A 63 1.53 -15.33 4.86
C GLY A 63 0.11 -15.64 5.35
N ALA A 64 -0.84 -14.71 5.27
CA ALA A 64 -2.20 -14.88 5.79
C ALA A 64 -3.10 -15.78 4.92
N ILE A 65 -2.53 -16.49 3.93
CA ILE A 65 -3.22 -17.52 3.14
C ILE A 65 -3.11 -18.87 3.87
N GLY A 66 -3.68 -18.97 5.08
CA GLY A 66 -3.53 -20.19 5.86
C GLY A 66 -4.20 -20.14 7.21
N THR A 67 -5.47 -20.57 7.25
CA THR A 67 -6.07 -21.24 8.41
C THR A 67 -5.94 -20.56 9.79
N ALA A 68 -6.52 -19.38 9.97
CA ALA A 68 -7.14 -19.00 11.25
C ALA A 68 -7.85 -17.66 11.13
N SER A 69 -9.09 -17.65 11.60
CA SER A 69 -9.79 -16.48 12.14
C SER A 69 -10.36 -15.47 11.14
N THR A 70 -11.68 -15.55 11.03
CA THR A 70 -12.75 -14.58 10.71
C THR A 70 -12.57 -13.12 11.16
N ASP A 71 -11.37 -12.64 11.51
CA ASP A 71 -11.15 -11.26 11.96
C ASP A 71 -10.13 -10.57 11.04
N ASN A 72 -10.61 -9.57 10.29
CA ASN A 72 -9.82 -8.54 9.64
C ASN A 72 -8.89 -8.89 8.46
N ARG A 73 -9.53 -9.24 7.33
CA ARG A 73 -9.11 -8.80 5.98
C ARG A 73 -9.40 -7.30 5.74
N GLU A 74 -9.56 -6.51 6.81
CA GLU A 74 -9.91 -5.11 6.70
C GLU A 74 -8.67 -4.31 6.32
N LEU A 75 -8.77 -3.58 5.21
CA LEU A 75 -7.75 -2.62 4.83
C LEU A 75 -7.50 -1.66 6.00
N PRO A 76 -6.25 -1.21 6.23
CA PRO A 76 -5.97 -0.30 7.33
C PRO A 76 -6.92 0.91 7.25
N TYR A 77 -7.59 1.23 8.36
CA TYR A 77 -8.58 2.33 8.38
C TYR A 77 -7.97 3.64 7.85
N GLY A 78 -6.70 3.92 8.18
CA GLY A 78 -5.97 5.07 7.65
C GLY A 78 -5.85 5.09 6.12
N VAL A 79 -5.66 3.94 5.47
CA VAL A 79 -5.62 3.83 4.00
C VAL A 79 -6.99 4.14 3.42
N MET A 80 -8.06 3.63 4.03
CA MET A 80 -9.43 3.93 3.60
C MET A 80 -9.83 5.39 3.80
N THR A 81 -9.36 6.04 4.86
CA THR A 81 -9.57 7.48 5.09
C THR A 81 -8.82 8.30 4.03
N ILE A 82 -7.56 7.97 3.75
CA ILE A 82 -6.76 8.64 2.71
C ILE A 82 -7.42 8.48 1.33
N MET A 83 -7.86 7.28 0.99
CA MET A 83 -8.61 7.02 -0.26
C MET A 83 -9.85 7.91 -0.34
N HIS A 84 -10.67 7.98 0.72
CA HIS A 84 -11.85 8.82 0.72
C HIS A 84 -11.53 10.32 0.58
N GLN A 85 -10.45 10.80 1.21
CA GLN A 85 -10.01 12.19 1.11
C GLN A 85 -9.48 12.54 -0.26
N LEU A 86 -8.82 11.61 -0.95
CA LEU A 86 -8.28 11.84 -2.30
C LEU A 86 -9.33 11.73 -3.41
N ARG A 87 -10.50 11.15 -3.11
CA ARG A 87 -11.63 11.12 -4.05
C ARG A 87 -12.51 12.36 -4.02
N TYR A 88 -12.48 13.14 -2.93
CA TYR A 88 -13.42 14.24 -2.65
C TYR A 88 -12.72 15.59 -2.72
#